data_AF-A0A7J3YSW1-F1
#
_entry.id   AF-A0A7J3YSW1-F1
#
_cell.length_a   1.000
_cell.length_b   1.000
_cell.length_c   1.000
_cell.angle_alpha   90.00
_cell.angle_beta   90.00
_cell.angle_gamma   90.00
#
_symmetry.space_group_name_H-M   'P 1'
#
loop_
_entity.id
_entity.type
_entity.pdbx_description
1 polymer ?
#
loop_
_entity_poly.entity_id
_entity_poly.type
_entity_poly.pdbx_seq_one_letter_code
_entity_poly.pdbx_strand_id
1 'polypeptide(L)'
;WVVFRGIVEKYEWRDEKGFLRGEVMIKGIDAFAGLTLRSWIMNEHIMVWLNNKPLVMPPDLFTLLRDDGEPLTNTDLREGMLVNGVAAKAPDVWRTPAGLKYFGPRHFGFDFDYVPVEELVKELLGR
;
A
#
# COMPACT_ATOMS: atom_id res chain seq x y z
N TRP A 1 -8.02 1.77 -8.39
CA TRP A 1 -9.10 1.76 -7.38
C TRP A 1 -8.77 2.75 -6.27
N VAL A 2 -9.73 3.56 -5.81
CA VAL A 2 -9.60 4.24 -4.51
C VAL A 2 -9.95 3.21 -3.44
N VAL A 3 -8.95 2.82 -2.65
CA VAL A 3 -9.06 1.70 -1.71
C VAL A 3 -9.08 2.13 -0.25
N PHE A 4 -8.80 3.41 0.03
CA PHE A 4 -8.85 3.93 1.39
C PHE A 4 -8.97 5.45 1.42
N ARG A 5 -9.54 5.98 2.50
CA ARG A 5 -9.51 7.40 2.87
C ARG A 5 -9.35 7.49 4.38
N GLY A 6 -8.41 8.29 4.86
CA GLY A 6 -8.10 8.31 6.27
C GLY A 6 -7.08 9.37 6.70
N ILE A 7 -6.82 9.39 7.99
CA ILE A 7 -5.85 10.27 8.64
C ILE A 7 -4.62 9.44 9.02
N VAL A 8 -3.42 9.93 8.68
CA VAL A 8 -2.16 9.29 9.06
C VAL A 8 -2.02 9.33 10.58
N GLU A 9 -2.06 8.16 11.22
CA GLU A 9 -1.92 8.02 12.67
C GLU A 9 -0.46 7.92 13.08
N LYS A 10 0.34 7.17 12.31
CA LYS A 10 1.76 6.95 12.59
C LYS A 10 2.54 6.91 11.30
N TYR A 11 3.72 7.53 11.30
CA TYR A 11 4.66 7.41 10.19
C TYR A 11 6.10 7.31 10.67
N GLU A 12 6.77 6.21 10.31
CA GLU A 12 8.19 6.00 10.56
C GLU A 12 8.91 5.82 9.23
N TRP A 13 9.98 6.58 9.00
CA TRP A 13 10.78 6.49 7.79
C TRP A 13 12.24 6.82 8.06
N ARG A 14 13.14 5.89 7.71
CA ARG A 14 14.57 5.96 8.05
C ARG A 14 15.41 5.41 6.90
N ASP A 15 16.59 5.98 6.74
CA ASP A 15 17.64 5.39 5.88
C ASP A 15 18.28 4.21 6.60
N GLU A 16 18.16 3.02 6.00
CA GLU A 16 18.78 1.80 6.46
C GLU A 16 19.62 1.18 5.33
N LYS A 17 20.93 1.41 5.40
CA LYS A 17 21.93 0.80 4.50
C LYS A 17 21.64 1.08 3.01
N GLY A 18 21.19 2.29 2.68
CA GLY A 18 20.92 2.70 1.30
C GLY A 18 19.49 2.40 0.81
N PHE A 19 18.63 1.90 1.69
CA PHE A 19 17.19 1.78 1.44
C PHE A 19 16.41 2.63 2.43
N LEU A 20 15.44 3.39 1.94
CA LEU A 20 14.54 4.16 2.79
C LEU A 20 13.41 3.26 3.25
N ARG A 21 13.50 2.77 4.49
CA ARG A 21 12.55 1.81 5.07
C ARG A 21 11.61 2.48 6.05
N GLY A 22 10.37 2.00 6.07
CA GLY A 22 9.37 2.61 6.92
C GLY A 22 8.05 1.89 6.95
N GLU A 23 7.15 2.44 7.75
CA GLU A 23 5.77 2.03 7.82
C GLU A 23 4.88 3.25 8.05
N VAL A 24 3.73 3.25 7.40
CA VAL A 24 2.64 4.19 7.66
C VAL A 24 1.41 3.44 8.15
N MET A 25 0.77 3.97 9.18
CA MET A 25 -0.55 3.55 9.64
C MET A 25 -1.56 4.69 9.45
N ILE A 26 -2.73 4.36 8.90
CA ILE A 26 -3.77 5.32 8.55
C ILE A 26 -5.09 4.84 9.14
N LYS A 27 -5.76 5.70 9.91
CA LYS A 27 -7.10 5.45 10.43
C LYS A 27 -8.14 5.87 9.41
N GLY A 28 -9.01 4.94 9.04
CA GLY A 28 -10.05 5.18 8.06
C GLY A 28 -11.11 6.14 8.59
N ILE A 29 -11.66 6.92 7.67
CA ILE A 29 -12.79 7.84 7.92
C ILE A 29 -13.92 7.55 6.95
N ASP A 30 -15.10 8.16 7.18
CA ASP A 30 -16.28 8.03 6.33
C ASP A 30 -16.63 6.56 6.06
N ALA A 31 -16.67 6.15 4.78
CA ALA A 31 -16.94 4.77 4.36
C ALA A 31 -15.87 3.75 4.81
N PHE A 32 -14.72 4.22 5.32
CA PHE A 32 -13.64 3.40 5.87
C PHE A 32 -13.53 3.53 7.40
N ALA A 33 -14.48 4.18 8.07
CA ALA A 33 -14.48 4.34 9.53
C ALA A 33 -14.39 2.97 10.24
N GLY A 34 -13.54 2.89 11.26
CA GLY A 34 -13.27 1.65 12.01
C GLY A 34 -12.27 0.70 11.34
N LEU A 35 -11.82 1.01 10.12
CA LEU A 35 -10.75 0.28 9.44
C LEU A 35 -9.39 0.95 9.70
N THR A 36 -8.33 0.15 9.69
CA THR A 36 -6.94 0.63 9.72
C THR A 36 -6.19 0.10 8.51
N LEU A 37 -5.55 1.00 7.77
CA LEU A 37 -4.64 0.65 6.70
C LEU A 37 -3.20 0.76 7.20
N ARG A 38 -2.39 -0.25 6.92
CA ARG A 38 -0.95 -0.26 7.19
C ARG A 38 -0.21 -0.47 5.88
N SER A 39 0.81 0.33 5.61
CA SER A 39 1.67 0.14 4.44
C SER A 39 3.13 0.10 4.85
N TRP A 40 3.81 -0.98 4.44
CA TRP A 40 5.24 -1.16 4.61
C TRP A 40 5.99 -0.60 3.39
N ILE A 41 7.07 0.12 3.66
CA ILE A 41 7.78 0.94 2.68
C ILE A 41 9.23 0.48 2.60
N MET A 42 9.72 0.30 1.38
CA MET A 42 11.14 0.24 1.05
C MET A 42 11.34 0.99 -0.26
N ASN A 43 11.76 2.25 -0.15
CA ASN A 43 11.67 3.29 -1.19
C ASN A 43 10.22 3.60 -1.62
N GLU A 44 9.46 2.61 -2.04
CA GLU A 44 8.04 2.68 -2.41
C GLU A 44 7.13 1.95 -1.40
N HIS A 45 5.81 2.15 -1.49
CA HIS A 45 4.81 1.38 -0.74
C HIS A 45 4.70 -0.04 -1.32
N ILE A 46 5.43 -0.99 -0.74
CA ILE A 46 5.57 -2.34 -1.31
C ILE A 46 4.40 -3.25 -0.92
N MET A 47 3.99 -3.23 0.35
CA MET A 47 2.97 -4.14 0.86
C MET A 47 1.96 -3.37 1.72
N VAL A 48 0.68 -3.66 1.53
CA VAL A 48 -0.42 -2.93 2.18
C VAL A 48 -1.40 -3.92 2.80
N TRP A 49 -1.85 -3.61 4.01
CA TRP A 49 -2.84 -4.38 4.74
C TRP A 49 -4.02 -3.51 5.15
N LEU A 50 -5.22 -4.09 5.12
CA LEU A 50 -6.44 -3.56 5.69
C LEU A 50 -6.86 -4.47 6.85
N ASN A 51 -6.88 -3.94 8.08
CA ASN A 51 -7.17 -4.73 9.29
C ASN A 51 -6.37 -6.04 9.35
N ASN A 52 -5.06 -5.96 9.06
CA ASN A 52 -4.11 -7.08 9.02
C ASN A 52 -4.29 -8.09 7.87
N LYS A 53 -5.26 -7.90 6.96
CA LYS A 53 -5.38 -8.70 5.73
C LYS A 53 -4.66 -8.00 4.57
N PRO A 54 -3.87 -8.69 3.75
CA PRO A 54 -3.27 -8.08 2.56
C PRO A 54 -4.32 -7.44 1.65
N LEU A 55 -4.09 -6.20 1.25
CA LEU A 55 -4.95 -5.44 0.33
C LEU A 55 -4.25 -5.16 -0.99
N VAL A 56 -2.95 -4.83 -0.93
CA VAL A 56 -2.10 -4.64 -2.12
C VAL A 56 -0.79 -5.36 -1.87
N MET A 57 -0.37 -6.14 -2.86
CA MET A 57 0.85 -6.93 -2.86
C MET A 57 1.72 -6.53 -4.05
N PRO A 58 3.05 -6.52 -3.93
CA PRO A 58 3.89 -6.31 -5.10
C PRO A 58 3.68 -7.50 -6.06
N PRO A 59 3.62 -7.27 -7.38
CA PRO A 59 4.06 -6.06 -8.08
C PRO A 59 3.01 -4.95 -8.21
N ASP A 60 1.79 -5.14 -7.69
CA ASP A 60 0.74 -4.12 -7.79
C ASP A 60 1.10 -2.88 -6.97
N LEU A 61 0.65 -1.73 -7.46
CA LEU A 61 1.06 -0.43 -6.96
C LEU A 61 0.07 0.09 -5.93
N PHE A 62 0.59 0.72 -4.89
CA PHE A 62 -0.16 1.55 -3.97
C PHE A 62 0.48 2.94 -3.88
N THR A 63 -0.36 3.97 -3.85
CA THR A 63 0.08 5.36 -3.69
C THR A 63 -0.88 6.12 -2.79
N LEU A 64 -0.34 7.13 -2.10
CA LEU A 64 -1.12 8.07 -1.33
C LEU A 64 -1.26 9.36 -2.12
N LEU A 65 -2.48 9.88 -2.15
CA LEU A 65 -2.81 11.17 -2.73
C LEU A 65 -3.27 12.12 -1.62
N ARG A 66 -3.05 13.41 -1.84
CA ARG A 66 -3.69 14.50 -1.09
C ARG A 66 -5.19 14.54 -1.40
N ASP A 67 -5.92 15.38 -0.69
CA ASP A 67 -7.38 15.49 -0.87
C ASP A 67 -7.79 16.13 -2.21
N ASP A 68 -6.91 16.96 -2.77
CA ASP A 68 -7.04 17.56 -4.10
C ASP A 68 -6.64 16.60 -5.24
N GLY A 69 -6.16 15.39 -4.92
CA GLY A 69 -5.75 14.38 -5.89
C GLY A 69 -4.28 14.41 -6.30
N GLU A 70 -3.49 15.37 -5.81
CA GLU A 70 -2.05 15.42 -6.08
C GLU A 70 -1.30 14.27 -5.38
N PRO A 71 -0.25 13.69 -6.01
CA PRO A 71 0.52 12.63 -5.41
C PRO A 71 1.26 13.10 -4.15
N LEU A 72 1.27 12.25 -3.14
CA LEU A 72 1.99 12.49 -1.89
C LEU A 72 3.23 11.58 -1.84
N THR A 73 4.41 12.20 -1.76
CA THR A 73 5.67 11.46 -1.62
C THR A 73 5.89 11.02 -0.18
N ASN A 74 6.69 9.98 0.03
CA ASN A 74 7.14 9.57 1.37
C ASN A 74 7.82 10.73 2.12
N THR A 75 8.62 11.53 1.41
CA THR A 75 9.29 12.71 1.99
C THR A 75 8.33 13.77 2.52
N ASP A 76 7.14 13.89 1.93
CA ASP A 76 6.13 14.89 2.30
C ASP A 76 5.09 14.36 3.30
N LEU A 77 5.03 13.04 3.50
CA LEU A 77 4.06 12.37 4.36
C LEU A 77 4.30 12.72 5.84
N ARG A 78 3.24 13.11 6.56
CA ARG A 78 3.29 13.47 7.98
C ARG A 78 2.09 12.90 8.72
N GLU A 79 2.27 12.66 10.02
CA GLU A 79 1.16 12.34 10.93
C GLU A 79 0.13 13.47 10.95
N GLY A 80 -1.15 13.11 11.07
CA GLY A 80 -2.27 14.04 11.02
C GLY A 80 -2.74 14.45 9.61
N MET A 81 -2.04 14.05 8.54
CA MET A 81 -2.48 14.35 7.18
C MET A 81 -3.71 13.52 6.80
N LEU A 82 -4.69 14.18 6.16
CA LEU A 82 -5.76 13.53 5.42
C LEU A 82 -5.21 13.03 4.08
N VAL A 83 -5.39 11.74 3.80
CA VAL A 83 -4.86 11.08 2.60
C VAL A 83 -5.88 10.13 1.97
N ASN A 84 -5.73 9.94 0.66
CA ASN A 84 -6.49 8.97 -0.12
C ASN A 84 -5.54 7.88 -0.63
N GLY A 85 -5.86 6.62 -0.33
CA GLY A 85 -5.10 5.46 -0.80
C GLY A 85 -5.63 4.97 -2.14
N VAL A 86 -4.77 4.89 -3.15
CA VAL A 86 -5.10 4.40 -4.49
C VAL A 86 -4.24 3.19 -4.80
N ALA A 87 -4.87 2.13 -5.31
CA ALA A 87 -4.19 0.95 -5.79
C ALA A 87 -4.35 0.78 -7.31
N ALA A 88 -3.34 0.21 -7.96
CA ALA A 88 -3.34 -0.03 -9.40
C ALA A 88 -2.70 -1.38 -9.76
N LYS A 89 -3.26 -2.00 -10.79
CA LYS A 89 -2.74 -3.22 -11.39
C LYS A 89 -1.36 -2.97 -12.00
N ALA A 90 -0.41 -3.85 -11.70
CA ALA A 90 0.89 -3.88 -12.36
C ALA A 90 0.77 -4.28 -13.85
N PRO A 91 1.73 -3.88 -14.69
CA PRO A 91 1.85 -4.43 -16.04
C PRO A 91 1.93 -5.96 -16.03
N ASP A 92 1.25 -6.63 -16.97
CA ASP A 92 1.09 -8.09 -16.97
C ASP A 92 2.41 -8.87 -16.96
N VAL A 93 3.48 -8.30 -17.53
CA VAL A 93 4.82 -8.91 -17.54
C VAL A 93 5.34 -9.20 -16.13
N TRP A 94 4.99 -8.37 -15.14
CA TRP A 94 5.42 -8.53 -13.74
C TRP A 94 4.59 -9.54 -12.97
N ARG A 95 3.38 -9.86 -13.42
CA ARG A 95 2.48 -10.84 -12.81
C ARG A 95 2.74 -12.28 -13.30
N THR A 96 3.71 -12.47 -14.20
CA THR A 96 4.17 -13.79 -14.62
C THR A 96 4.97 -14.50 -13.51
N PRO A 97 5.15 -15.83 -13.53
CA PRO A 97 6.00 -16.52 -12.55
C PRO A 97 7.43 -15.96 -12.47
N ALA A 98 8.01 -15.55 -13.60
CA ALA A 98 9.32 -14.92 -13.64
C ALA A 98 9.29 -13.52 -13.00
N GLY A 99 8.28 -12.71 -13.31
CA GLY A 99 8.10 -11.39 -12.68
C GLY A 99 7.92 -11.49 -11.17
N LEU A 100 7.05 -12.39 -10.70
CA LEU A 100 6.78 -12.63 -9.29
C LEU A 100 8.00 -13.17 -8.53
N LYS A 101 8.88 -13.92 -9.20
CA LYS A 101 10.16 -14.34 -8.61
C LYS A 101 11.04 -13.15 -8.25
N TYR A 102 11.03 -12.09 -9.05
CA TYR A 102 11.87 -10.90 -8.85
C TYR A 102 11.17 -9.75 -8.13
N PHE A 103 9.85 -9.69 -8.15
CA PHE A 103 9.10 -8.54 -7.63
C PHE A 103 7.76 -8.92 -6.99
N GLY A 104 7.58 -10.18 -6.60
CA GLY A 104 6.44 -10.64 -5.82
C GLY A 104 6.66 -10.54 -4.30
N PRO A 105 5.66 -10.88 -3.47
CA PRO A 105 5.74 -10.70 -2.01
C PRO A 105 6.92 -11.43 -1.37
N ARG A 106 7.16 -12.67 -1.81
CA ARG A 106 8.27 -13.51 -1.31
C ARG A 106 9.65 -12.93 -1.61
N HIS A 107 9.80 -12.15 -2.69
CA HIS A 107 11.06 -11.46 -2.98
C HIS A 107 11.42 -10.45 -1.88
N PHE A 108 10.42 -9.78 -1.33
CA PHE A 108 10.57 -8.83 -0.23
C PHE A 108 10.52 -9.48 1.16
N GLY A 109 10.52 -10.81 1.23
CA GLY A 109 10.53 -11.56 2.49
C GLY A 109 9.16 -11.78 3.13
N PHE A 110 8.06 -11.50 2.42
CA PHE A 110 6.72 -11.79 2.90
C PHE A 110 6.27 -13.20 2.48
N ASP A 111 5.84 -14.02 3.43
CA ASP A 111 5.33 -15.37 3.16
C ASP A 111 3.86 -15.35 2.69
N PHE A 112 3.64 -14.74 1.52
CA PHE A 112 2.35 -14.71 0.83
C PHE A 112 2.52 -15.13 -0.62
N ASP A 113 1.54 -15.88 -1.12
CA ASP A 113 1.35 -16.03 -2.56
C ASP A 113 0.67 -14.77 -3.11
N TYR A 114 1.09 -14.35 -4.30
CA TYR A 114 0.55 -13.16 -4.94
C TYR A 114 -0.93 -13.36 -5.31
N VAL A 115 -1.76 -12.41 -4.88
CA VAL A 115 -3.17 -12.30 -5.28
C VAL A 115 -3.36 -10.94 -5.98
N PRO A 116 -3.96 -10.90 -7.18
CA PRO A 116 -4.19 -9.65 -7.88
C PRO A 116 -5.00 -8.64 -7.07
N VAL A 117 -4.61 -7.37 -7.13
CA VAL A 117 -5.28 -6.31 -6.39
C VAL A 117 -6.78 -6.18 -6.72
N GLU A 118 -7.17 -6.46 -7.97
CA GLU A 118 -8.58 -6.47 -8.37
C GLU A 118 -9.42 -7.52 -7.64
N GLU A 119 -8.82 -8.65 -7.24
CA GLU A 119 -9.50 -9.70 -6.47
C GLU A 119 -9.58 -9.31 -4.99
N LEU A 120 -8.49 -8.79 -4.42
CA LEU A 120 -8.43 -8.34 -3.03
C LEU A 120 -9.37 -7.16 -2.75
N VAL A 121 -9.44 -6.18 -3.66
CA VAL A 121 -10.36 -5.04 -3.54
C VAL A 121 -11.81 -5.50 -3.59
N LYS A 122 -12.13 -6.44 -4.48
CA LYS A 122 -13.47 -7.03 -4.57
C LYS A 122 -13.84 -7.78 -3.30
N GLU A 123 -12.93 -8.60 -2.76
CA GLU A 123 -13.18 -9.38 -1.55
C GLU A 123 -13.35 -8.47 -0.31
N LEU A 124 -12.44 -7.52 -0.10
CA LEU A 124 -12.34 -6.78 1.15
C LEU A 124 -13.20 -5.52 1.20
N LEU A 125 -13.49 -4.92 0.04
CA LEU A 125 -14.23 -3.66 -0.04
C LEU A 125 -15.57 -3.80 -0.78
N GLY A 126 -15.82 -4.95 -1.41
CA GLY A 126 -17.06 -5.21 -2.17
C GLY A 126 -17.17 -4.38 -3.45
N ARG A 127 -16.05 -3.97 -4.05
CA ARG A 127 -15.98 -3.06 -5.21
C ARG A 127 -15.16 -3.64 -6.36
#